data_AF-A0A1W2E8I5-F1
#
_entry.id   AF-A0A1W2E8I5-F1
#
_cell.length_a   1.000
_cell.length_b   1.000
_cell.length_c   1.000
_cell.angle_alpha   90.00
_cell.angle_beta   90.00
_cell.angle_gamma   90.00
#
_symmetry.space_group_name_H-M   'P 1'
#
loop_
_entity.id
_entity.type
_entity.pdbx_description
1 polymer ?
#
loop_
_entity_poly.entity_id
_entity_poly.type
_entity_poly.pdbx_seq_one_letter_code
_entity_poly.pdbx_strand_id
1 'polypeptide(L)'
;MKFYRGLSVASTECEGVLRQIREKGIVSNIWNWRTEHFRPDGGLIKKINLSLDDTRPKEISGVPAACACGNLEGALYYAWRHSRPTERCPVIVEFESPIHNVAIDGKDFLYTVFQFGVPEKAAPVIRDIYGERGLMYAELAWKKCDTRARIAICDLMIHDSEVIQAHHANKNAIKGRYGILFCSAFTVEIPILPDNIIDVYEAFSPPNEPDKLICLMDLISLPSFGS
;
A
#
# COMPACT_ATOMS: atom_id res chain seq x y z
N MET A 1 10.98 -6.43 -8.89
CA MET A 1 9.52 -6.48 -9.14
C MET A 1 9.11 -5.16 -9.78
N LYS A 2 8.19 -5.18 -10.74
CA LYS A 2 7.72 -3.97 -11.43
C LYS A 2 6.62 -3.28 -10.62
N PHE A 3 6.69 -1.97 -10.48
CA PHE A 3 5.72 -1.15 -9.77
C PHE A 3 5.33 0.08 -10.58
N TYR A 4 4.21 0.67 -10.19
CA TYR A 4 3.62 1.83 -10.83
C TYR A 4 3.29 2.88 -9.77
N ARG A 5 3.73 4.12 -9.97
CA ARG A 5 3.34 5.25 -9.12
C ARG A 5 2.51 6.23 -9.93
N GLY A 6 1.29 6.49 -9.46
CA GLY A 6 0.42 7.53 -9.99
C GLY A 6 0.63 8.85 -9.28
N LEU A 7 0.78 9.93 -10.05
CA LEU A 7 0.98 11.29 -9.58
C LEU A 7 -0.05 12.22 -10.23
N SER A 8 -0.60 13.15 -9.45
CA SER A 8 -1.46 14.22 -9.97
C SER A 8 -0.70 15.55 -9.91
N VAL A 9 0.01 15.87 -10.99
CA VAL A 9 0.95 17.00 -11.07
C VAL A 9 0.22 18.23 -11.60
N ALA A 10 0.61 19.45 -11.24
CA ALA A 10 0.07 20.65 -11.88
C ALA A 10 0.45 20.65 -13.38
N SER A 11 -0.48 21.00 -14.28
CA SER A 11 -0.21 20.96 -15.72
C SER A 11 1.01 21.81 -16.12
N THR A 12 1.24 22.95 -15.44
CA THR A 12 2.41 23.83 -15.66
C THR A 12 3.75 23.21 -15.24
N GLU A 13 3.73 22.16 -14.43
CA GLU A 13 4.92 21.49 -13.91
C GLU A 13 5.17 20.12 -14.58
N CYS A 14 4.24 19.64 -15.41
CA CYS A 14 4.24 18.25 -15.87
C CYS A 14 5.53 17.87 -16.60
N GLU A 15 5.95 18.64 -17.61
CA GLU A 15 7.19 18.38 -18.34
C GLU A 15 8.43 18.39 -17.43
N GLY A 16 8.46 19.32 -16.48
CA GLY A 16 9.53 19.44 -15.50
C GLY A 16 9.63 18.21 -14.60
N VAL A 17 8.50 17.71 -14.11
CA VAL A 17 8.42 16.49 -13.29
C VAL A 17 8.81 15.25 -14.08
N LEU A 18 8.29 15.09 -15.32
CA LEU A 18 8.66 13.97 -16.18
C LEU A 18 10.17 13.92 -16.41
N ARG A 19 10.78 15.05 -16.77
CA ARG A 19 12.23 15.16 -16.98
C ARG A 19 13.00 14.87 -15.69
N GLN A 20 12.59 15.46 -14.56
CA GLN A 20 13.27 15.29 -13.28
C GLN A 20 13.29 13.82 -12.83
N ILE A 21 12.17 13.11 -12.96
CA ILE A 21 12.09 11.69 -12.59
C ILE A 21 12.95 10.84 -13.51
N ARG A 22 12.99 11.12 -14.82
CA ARG A 22 13.87 10.41 -15.75
C ARG A 22 15.35 10.64 -15.43
N GLU A 23 15.74 11.87 -15.10
CA GLU A 23 17.16 12.21 -14.85
C GLU A 23 17.65 11.82 -13.46
N LYS A 24 16.78 11.89 -12.44
CA LYS A 24 17.18 11.77 -11.04
C LYS A 24 16.50 10.61 -10.30
N GLY A 25 15.50 9.98 -10.91
CA GLY A 25 14.67 9.00 -10.24
C GLY A 25 13.76 9.64 -9.18
N ILE A 26 13.32 8.83 -8.21
CA ILE A 26 12.52 9.28 -7.07
C ILE A 26 13.43 9.32 -5.84
N VAL A 27 14.03 10.49 -5.58
CA VAL A 27 15.01 10.70 -4.50
C VAL A 27 14.40 11.28 -3.22
N SER A 28 13.19 11.82 -3.31
CA SER A 28 12.47 12.36 -2.16
C SER A 28 10.96 12.20 -2.34
N ASN A 29 10.25 12.13 -1.21
CA ASN A 29 8.81 12.39 -1.20
C ASN A 29 8.61 13.90 -1.32
N ILE A 30 8.59 14.40 -2.56
CA ILE A 30 8.30 15.81 -2.88
C ILE A 30 6.86 16.20 -2.45
N TRP A 31 6.04 15.21 -2.09
CA TRP A 31 4.63 15.36 -1.76
C TRP A 31 4.42 15.30 -0.24
N ASN A 32 3.55 16.17 0.28
CA ASN A 32 3.32 16.58 1.69
C ASN A 32 3.33 15.50 2.81
N TRP A 33 3.39 14.22 2.49
CA TRP A 33 3.35 13.11 3.45
C TRP A 33 4.69 12.38 3.48
N ARG A 34 5.39 12.49 4.62
CA ARG A 34 6.52 11.62 4.92
C ARG A 34 6.00 10.22 5.19
N THR A 35 6.22 9.32 4.24
CA THR A 35 6.02 7.89 4.45
C THR A 35 7.36 7.27 4.82
N GLU A 36 7.37 6.59 5.96
CA GLU A 36 8.52 5.87 6.48
C GLU A 36 8.22 4.37 6.46
N HIS A 37 9.27 3.59 6.20
CA HIS A 37 9.29 2.15 6.11
C HIS A 37 10.18 1.61 7.21
N PHE A 38 9.62 0.85 8.14
CA PHE A 38 10.38 0.16 9.17
C PHE A 38 10.11 -1.33 9.06
N ARG A 39 11.16 -2.15 8.87
CA ARG A 39 11.03 -3.60 8.76
C ARG A 39 11.40 -4.28 10.10
N PRO A 40 10.43 -4.79 10.86
CA PRO A 40 10.71 -5.63 12.01
C PRO A 40 11.31 -6.99 11.61
N ASP A 41 11.97 -7.65 12.56
CA ASP A 41 12.39 -9.04 12.41
C ASP A 41 11.16 -9.95 12.27
N GLY A 42 11.02 -10.64 11.14
CA GLY A 42 9.94 -11.59 10.89
C GLY A 42 9.88 -12.75 11.88
N GLY A 43 10.99 -13.08 12.56
CA GLY A 43 11.06 -14.09 13.62
C GLY A 43 10.18 -13.75 14.84
N LEU A 44 9.82 -12.48 15.02
CA LEU A 44 8.95 -12.00 16.09
C LEU A 44 7.54 -12.60 16.05
N ILE A 45 7.12 -13.21 14.93
CA ILE A 45 5.83 -13.92 14.85
C ILE A 45 5.70 -15.05 15.88
N LYS A 46 6.83 -15.59 16.35
CA LYS A 46 6.88 -16.65 17.37
C LYS A 46 6.80 -16.10 18.81
N LYS A 47 6.86 -14.78 18.99
CA LYS A 47 6.83 -14.14 20.32
C LYS A 47 5.41 -14.21 20.88
N ILE A 48 5.27 -14.83 22.05
CA ILE A 48 3.97 -15.04 22.72
C ILE A 48 3.26 -13.71 23.02
N ASN A 49 4.02 -12.76 23.58
CA ASN A 49 3.56 -11.42 23.96
C ASN A 49 4.12 -10.36 23.00
N LEU A 50 3.84 -10.52 21.70
CA LEU A 50 4.20 -9.53 20.69
C LEU A 50 3.46 -8.22 20.95
N SER A 51 4.19 -7.11 20.94
CA SER A 51 3.69 -5.76 21.18
C SER A 51 4.09 -4.81 20.04
N LEU A 52 3.48 -3.63 20.01
CA LEU A 52 3.88 -2.59 19.04
C LEU A 52 5.30 -2.08 19.27
N ASP A 53 5.82 -2.11 20.50
CA ASP A 53 7.19 -1.65 20.75
C ASP A 53 8.21 -2.61 20.12
N ASP A 54 7.84 -3.87 19.87
CA ASP A 54 8.66 -4.84 19.15
C ASP A 54 8.69 -4.58 17.63
N THR A 55 7.58 -4.09 17.06
CA THR A 55 7.43 -3.89 15.61
C THR A 55 7.55 -2.44 15.16
N ARG A 56 7.56 -1.50 16.10
CA ARG A 56 7.67 -0.05 15.88
C ARG A 56 8.46 0.61 17.03
N PRO A 57 9.74 0.25 17.23
CA PRO A 57 10.56 0.83 18.29
C PRO A 57 10.70 2.34 18.11
N LYS A 58 10.50 3.11 19.19
CA LYS A 58 10.40 4.58 19.14
C LYS A 58 11.72 5.26 18.83
N GLU A 59 12.83 4.59 19.10
CA GLU A 59 14.18 5.09 18.93
C GLU A 59 14.72 4.88 17.51
N ILE A 60 13.99 4.14 16.65
CA ILE A 60 14.43 3.81 15.30
C ILE A 60 13.56 4.55 14.29
N SER A 61 14.16 5.46 13.53
CA SER A 61 13.50 6.08 12.39
C SER A 61 13.36 5.08 11.24
N GLY A 62 12.22 5.10 10.55
CA GLY A 62 12.06 4.32 9.34
C GLY A 62 12.84 4.91 8.16
N VAL A 63 13.03 4.10 7.13
CA VAL A 63 13.60 4.52 5.85
C VAL A 63 12.53 5.29 5.07
N PRO A 64 12.83 6.45 4.47
CA PRO A 64 11.89 7.12 3.59
C PRO A 64 11.41 6.20 2.47
N ALA A 65 10.12 6.27 2.14
CA ALA A 65 9.52 5.41 1.11
C ALA A 65 8.46 6.13 0.29
N ALA A 66 8.35 5.80 -1.00
CA ALA A 66 7.31 6.29 -1.90
C ALA A 66 6.16 5.28 -2.00
N CYS A 67 4.92 5.77 -2.06
CA CYS A 67 3.77 4.93 -2.36
C CYS A 67 3.77 4.46 -3.83
N ALA A 68 3.36 3.22 -4.07
CA ALA A 68 3.22 2.64 -5.40
C ALA A 68 2.13 1.54 -5.43
N CYS A 69 1.75 1.12 -6.62
CA CYS A 69 0.84 0.03 -6.91
C CYS A 69 1.57 -1.09 -7.66
N GLY A 70 1.08 -2.32 -7.54
CA GLY A 70 1.64 -3.47 -8.28
C GLY A 70 1.29 -3.48 -9.77
N ASN A 71 0.29 -2.68 -10.18
CA ASN A 71 -0.16 -2.59 -11.57
C ASN A 71 -0.54 -1.16 -11.97
N LEU A 72 -0.66 -0.95 -13.29
CA LEU A 72 -0.99 0.34 -13.90
C LEU A 72 -2.39 0.83 -13.48
N GLU A 73 -3.38 -0.06 -13.48
CA GLU A 73 -4.77 0.24 -13.14
C GLU A 73 -4.89 0.89 -11.74
N GLY A 74 -4.20 0.32 -10.75
CA GLY A 74 -4.12 0.86 -9.40
C GLY A 74 -3.49 2.25 -9.36
N ALA A 75 -2.40 2.46 -10.10
CA ALA A 75 -1.71 3.75 -10.16
C ALA A 75 -2.56 4.83 -10.85
N LEU A 76 -3.36 4.46 -11.85
CA LEU A 76 -4.27 5.38 -12.54
C LEU A 76 -5.32 5.95 -11.58
N TYR A 77 -5.88 5.17 -10.65
CA TYR A 77 -6.77 5.72 -9.62
C TYR A 77 -6.12 6.87 -8.84
N TYR A 78 -4.84 6.76 -8.48
CA TYR A 78 -4.12 7.82 -7.77
C TYR A 78 -3.78 9.02 -8.66
N ALA A 79 -3.34 8.77 -9.90
CA ALA A 79 -3.02 9.84 -10.85
C ALA A 79 -4.26 10.72 -11.16
N TRP A 80 -5.43 10.08 -11.26
CA TRP A 80 -6.69 10.71 -11.66
C TRP A 80 -7.58 11.18 -10.50
N ARG A 81 -7.33 10.77 -9.25
CA ARG A 81 -8.19 11.10 -8.11
C ARG A 81 -8.43 12.61 -7.89
N HIS A 82 -7.46 13.44 -8.25
CA HIS A 82 -7.54 14.89 -8.11
C HIS A 82 -7.45 15.62 -9.46
N SER A 83 -7.49 14.88 -10.58
CA SER A 83 -7.39 15.50 -11.89
C SER A 83 -8.71 16.15 -12.28
N ARG A 84 -8.77 17.48 -12.13
CA ARG A 84 -9.58 18.29 -13.04
C ARG A 84 -8.78 18.39 -14.35
N PRO A 85 -9.31 17.93 -15.50
CA PRO A 85 -8.53 17.78 -16.75
C PRO A 85 -7.80 19.04 -17.24
N THR A 86 -8.20 20.22 -16.77
CA THR A 86 -7.61 21.51 -17.18
C THR A 86 -6.50 22.02 -16.26
N GLU A 87 -6.32 21.44 -15.07
CA GLU A 87 -5.41 21.96 -14.04
C GLU A 87 -4.31 20.98 -13.62
N ARG A 88 -4.52 19.69 -13.90
CA ARG A 88 -3.66 18.59 -13.45
C ARG A 88 -3.33 17.64 -14.59
N CYS A 89 -2.08 17.20 -14.59
CA CYS A 89 -1.49 16.19 -15.45
C CYS A 89 -1.39 14.86 -14.68
N PRO A 90 -2.11 13.80 -15.09
CA PRO A 90 -1.98 12.48 -14.49
C PRO A 90 -0.68 11.83 -14.99
N VAL A 91 0.32 11.71 -14.12
CA VAL A 91 1.63 11.14 -14.47
C VAL A 91 1.76 9.74 -13.90
N ILE A 92 2.28 8.83 -14.71
CA ILE A 92 2.65 7.47 -14.32
C ILE A 92 4.17 7.34 -14.34
N VAL A 93 4.70 6.74 -13.28
CA VAL A 93 6.10 6.30 -13.19
C VAL A 93 6.10 4.78 -13.12
N GLU A 94 6.73 4.12 -14.08
CA GLU A 94 7.00 2.69 -14.07
C GLU A 94 8.43 2.45 -13.60
N PHE A 95 8.63 1.54 -12.66
CA PHE A 95 9.96 1.27 -12.13
C PHE A 95 10.08 -0.14 -11.57
N GLU A 96 11.32 -0.56 -11.33
CA GLU A 96 11.62 -1.80 -10.63
C GLU A 96 12.13 -1.53 -9.23
N SER A 97 11.76 -2.40 -8.30
CA SER A 97 12.35 -2.43 -6.96
C SER A 97 12.51 -3.88 -6.48
N PRO A 98 13.60 -4.22 -5.77
CA PRO A 98 13.73 -5.54 -5.18
C PRO A 98 12.71 -5.72 -4.06
N ILE A 99 12.23 -6.95 -3.86
CA ILE A 99 11.17 -7.23 -2.88
C ILE A 99 11.55 -6.83 -1.44
N HIS A 100 12.84 -6.87 -1.11
CA HIS A 100 13.37 -6.44 0.19
C HIS A 100 13.42 -4.91 0.35
N ASN A 101 12.92 -4.11 -0.58
CA ASN A 101 12.75 -2.67 -0.42
C ASN A 101 11.26 -2.30 -0.37
N VAL A 102 10.37 -3.29 -0.22
CA VAL A 102 8.93 -3.13 -0.39
C VAL A 102 8.20 -3.58 0.87
N ALA A 103 7.12 -2.87 1.21
CA ALA A 103 6.08 -3.35 2.11
C ALA A 103 4.72 -2.99 1.57
N ILE A 104 3.71 -3.74 2.02
CA ILE A 104 2.32 -3.41 1.76
C ILE A 104 1.94 -2.15 2.54
N ASP A 105 1.31 -1.18 1.87
CA ASP A 105 0.70 -0.03 2.55
C ASP A 105 -0.65 -0.45 3.13
N GLY A 106 -0.63 -0.85 4.40
CA GLY A 106 -1.82 -1.33 5.08
C GLY A 106 -2.79 -0.24 5.57
N LYS A 107 -2.45 1.06 5.43
CA LYS A 107 -3.17 2.17 6.09
C LYS A 107 -4.65 2.21 5.73
N ASP A 108 -4.97 2.17 4.45
CA ASP A 108 -6.34 2.40 3.99
C ASP A 108 -7.22 1.15 3.93
N PHE A 109 -6.69 -0.02 4.28
CA PHE A 109 -7.47 -1.26 4.27
C PHE A 109 -6.99 -2.23 5.35
N LEU A 110 -5.77 -2.76 5.19
CA LEU A 110 -5.31 -3.93 5.93
C LEU A 110 -5.31 -3.74 7.45
N TYR A 111 -4.77 -2.64 7.97
CA TYR A 111 -4.78 -2.39 9.43
C TYR A 111 -6.20 -2.34 9.98
N THR A 112 -7.16 -1.79 9.22
CA THR A 112 -8.56 -1.72 9.66
C THR A 112 -9.20 -3.10 9.69
N VAL A 113 -8.91 -3.95 8.69
CA VAL A 113 -9.33 -5.36 8.67
C VAL A 113 -8.72 -6.15 9.83
N PHE A 114 -7.46 -5.91 10.17
CA PHE A 114 -6.82 -6.56 11.32
C PHE A 114 -7.43 -6.12 12.64
N GLN A 115 -7.74 -4.84 12.80
CA GLN A 115 -8.33 -4.31 14.03
C GLN A 115 -9.79 -4.76 14.21
N PHE A 116 -10.60 -4.65 13.15
CA PHE A 116 -12.07 -4.72 13.24
C PHE A 116 -12.72 -5.75 12.31
N GLY A 117 -11.93 -6.56 11.61
CA GLY A 117 -12.42 -7.58 10.68
C GLY A 117 -13.32 -8.60 11.37
N VAL A 118 -14.42 -8.94 10.70
CA VAL A 118 -15.28 -10.06 11.04
C VAL A 118 -14.69 -11.29 10.33
N PRO A 119 -14.09 -12.27 11.04
CA PRO A 119 -13.30 -13.34 10.42
C PRO A 119 -14.02 -14.07 9.29
N GLU A 120 -15.31 -14.36 9.45
CA GLU A 120 -16.11 -15.11 8.48
C GLU A 120 -16.28 -14.34 7.16
N LYS A 121 -16.28 -13.01 7.20
CA LYS A 121 -16.39 -12.13 6.03
C LYS A 121 -15.02 -11.77 5.46
N ALA A 122 -14.06 -11.49 6.33
CA ALA A 122 -12.75 -10.99 5.96
C ALA A 122 -11.78 -12.09 5.50
N ALA A 123 -11.86 -13.31 6.05
CA ALA A 123 -10.92 -14.39 5.73
C ALA A 123 -10.87 -14.75 4.24
N PRO A 124 -12.01 -14.94 3.52
CA PRO A 124 -11.97 -15.24 2.09
C PRO A 124 -11.31 -14.12 1.27
N VAL A 125 -11.56 -12.86 1.67
CA VAL A 125 -10.99 -11.68 1.01
C VAL A 125 -9.49 -11.55 1.27
N ILE A 126 -9.05 -11.77 2.52
CA ILE A 126 -7.63 -11.76 2.85
C ILE A 126 -6.90 -12.85 2.07
N ARG A 127 -7.46 -14.06 1.98
CA ARG A 127 -6.87 -15.14 1.18
C ARG A 127 -6.77 -14.77 -0.31
N ASP A 128 -7.82 -14.16 -0.88
CA ASP A 128 -7.87 -13.76 -2.30
C ASP A 128 -6.83 -12.68 -2.63
N ILE A 129 -6.64 -11.69 -1.75
CA ILE A 129 -5.74 -10.55 -2.00
C ILE A 129 -4.30 -10.85 -1.57
N TYR A 130 -4.11 -11.53 -0.43
CA TYR A 130 -2.82 -11.66 0.25
C TYR A 130 -2.32 -13.11 0.36
N GLY A 131 -3.04 -14.06 -0.25
CA GLY A 131 -2.71 -15.49 -0.24
C GLY A 131 -2.91 -16.17 1.11
N GLU A 132 -2.62 -17.47 1.15
CA GLU A 132 -2.74 -18.29 2.38
C GLU A 132 -1.81 -17.79 3.49
N ARG A 133 -0.63 -17.28 3.12
CA ARG A 133 0.30 -16.67 4.08
C ARG A 133 -0.31 -15.45 4.75
N GLY A 134 -0.97 -14.57 3.98
CA GLY A 134 -1.67 -13.41 4.53
C GLY A 134 -2.83 -13.81 5.44
N LEU A 135 -3.59 -14.85 5.07
CA LEU A 135 -4.66 -15.37 5.91
C LEU A 135 -4.12 -15.89 7.25
N MET A 136 -3.01 -16.62 7.25
CA MET A 136 -2.36 -17.09 8.49
C MET A 136 -2.09 -15.93 9.46
N TYR A 137 -1.54 -14.81 8.98
CA TYR A 137 -1.31 -13.62 9.83
C TYR A 137 -2.62 -13.04 10.35
N ALA A 138 -3.66 -12.94 9.52
CA ALA A 138 -4.95 -12.41 9.93
C ALA A 138 -5.63 -13.29 10.99
N GLU A 139 -5.62 -14.61 10.83
CA GLU A 139 -6.16 -15.55 11.81
C GLU A 139 -5.41 -15.50 13.14
N LEU A 140 -4.07 -15.34 13.10
CA LEU A 140 -3.27 -15.12 14.30
C LEU A 140 -3.64 -13.82 15.01
N ALA A 141 -3.87 -12.74 14.25
CA ALA A 141 -4.29 -11.46 14.79
C ALA A 141 -5.68 -11.53 15.43
N TRP A 142 -6.67 -12.11 14.75
CA TRP A 142 -8.05 -12.15 15.27
C TRP A 142 -8.22 -13.00 16.53
N LYS A 143 -7.28 -13.91 16.83
CA LYS A 143 -7.22 -14.63 18.12
C LYS A 143 -6.80 -13.74 19.30
N LYS A 144 -6.22 -12.56 19.05
CA LYS A 144 -5.83 -11.61 20.11
C LYS A 144 -7.01 -10.72 20.48
N CYS A 145 -7.22 -10.49 21.78
CA CYS A 145 -8.23 -9.53 22.25
C CYS A 145 -7.76 -8.08 22.11
N ASP A 146 -6.46 -7.82 22.31
CA ASP A 146 -5.88 -6.49 22.21
C ASP A 146 -5.65 -6.08 20.76
N THR A 147 -6.25 -4.95 20.35
CA THR A 147 -6.11 -4.39 19.01
C THR A 147 -4.68 -3.95 18.70
N ARG A 148 -3.88 -3.56 19.70
CA ARG A 148 -2.46 -3.20 19.47
C ARG A 148 -1.64 -4.42 19.09
N ALA A 149 -1.86 -5.56 19.75
CA ALA A 149 -1.25 -6.84 19.37
C ALA A 149 -1.65 -7.27 17.95
N ARG A 150 -2.91 -7.02 17.51
CA ARG A 150 -3.33 -7.28 16.12
C ARG A 150 -2.53 -6.45 15.13
N ILE A 151 -2.35 -5.16 15.41
CA ILE A 151 -1.55 -4.26 14.56
C ILE A 151 -0.09 -4.73 14.50
N ALA A 152 0.50 -5.16 15.63
CA ALA A 152 1.87 -5.68 15.63
C ALA A 152 2.02 -6.93 14.72
N ILE A 153 1.02 -7.81 14.70
CA ILE A 153 1.02 -8.96 13.77
C ILE A 153 0.89 -8.49 12.31
N CYS A 154 0.06 -7.47 12.06
CA CYS A 154 -0.05 -6.84 10.74
C CYS A 154 1.27 -6.23 10.28
N ASP A 155 2.04 -5.59 11.18
CA ASP A 155 3.36 -5.04 10.87
C ASP A 155 4.30 -6.13 10.36
N LEU A 156 4.24 -7.34 10.92
CA LEU A 156 5.03 -8.47 10.40
C LEU A 156 4.55 -8.91 9.01
N MET A 157 3.23 -8.99 8.80
CA MET A 157 2.63 -9.44 7.55
C MET A 157 3.02 -8.56 6.35
N ILE A 158 3.05 -7.23 6.52
CA ILE A 158 3.28 -6.31 5.39
C ILE A 158 4.69 -6.41 4.77
N HIS A 159 5.63 -7.09 5.46
CA HIS A 159 7.00 -7.34 4.98
C HIS A 159 7.24 -8.79 4.53
N ASP A 160 6.28 -9.70 4.73
CA ASP A 160 6.45 -11.10 4.33
C ASP A 160 6.44 -11.20 2.79
N SER A 161 7.47 -11.82 2.23
CA SER A 161 7.69 -11.87 0.78
C SER A 161 6.58 -12.61 0.04
N GLU A 162 6.01 -13.67 0.61
CA GLU A 162 4.93 -14.42 -0.04
C GLU A 162 3.65 -13.57 -0.09
N VAL A 163 3.41 -12.82 0.99
CA VAL A 163 2.27 -11.90 1.10
C VAL A 163 2.43 -10.73 0.12
N ILE A 164 3.63 -10.15 0.02
CA ILE A 164 3.94 -9.08 -0.94
C ILE A 164 3.72 -9.56 -2.37
N GLN A 165 4.17 -10.77 -2.72
CA GLN A 165 3.97 -11.35 -4.06
C GLN A 165 2.50 -11.58 -4.37
N ALA A 166 1.72 -12.13 -3.43
CA ALA A 166 0.29 -12.32 -3.60
C ALA A 166 -0.44 -11.00 -3.83
N HIS A 167 -0.18 -10.00 -2.99
CA HIS A 167 -0.79 -8.66 -3.13
C HIS A 167 -0.36 -7.94 -4.41
N HIS A 168 0.87 -8.18 -4.86
CA HIS A 168 1.38 -7.61 -6.11
C HIS A 168 0.61 -8.15 -7.32
N ALA A 169 0.28 -9.44 -7.30
CA ALA A 169 -0.51 -10.11 -8.32
C ALA A 169 -2.02 -9.80 -8.24
N ASN A 170 -2.51 -9.16 -7.16
CA ASN A 170 -3.92 -8.86 -7.00
C ASN A 170 -4.43 -7.90 -8.09
N LYS A 171 -5.55 -8.29 -8.72
CA LYS A 171 -6.25 -7.49 -9.74
C LYS A 171 -7.60 -6.95 -9.24
N ASN A 172 -8.09 -7.46 -8.10
CA ASN A 172 -9.37 -7.03 -7.55
C ASN A 172 -9.26 -5.61 -6.99
N ALA A 173 -10.21 -4.74 -7.35
CA ALA A 173 -10.24 -3.40 -6.79
C ALA A 173 -10.75 -3.43 -5.35
N ILE A 174 -10.11 -2.63 -4.51
CA ILE A 174 -10.38 -2.47 -3.09
C ILE A 174 -10.86 -1.04 -2.89
N LYS A 175 -12.05 -0.90 -2.30
CA LYS A 175 -12.54 0.37 -1.75
C LYS A 175 -12.17 0.45 -0.28
N GLY A 176 -11.05 1.12 -0.01
CA GLY A 176 -10.53 1.33 1.33
C GLY A 176 -11.27 2.42 2.11
N ARG A 177 -10.67 2.83 3.23
CA ARG A 177 -11.09 3.99 4.02
C ARG A 177 -11.17 5.23 3.13
N TYR A 178 -12.09 6.14 3.44
CA TYR A 178 -12.33 7.37 2.66
C TYR A 178 -12.72 7.15 1.19
N GLY A 179 -13.14 5.93 0.82
CA GLY A 179 -13.59 5.62 -0.53
C GLY A 179 -12.49 5.50 -1.58
N ILE A 180 -11.23 5.31 -1.14
CA ILE A 180 -10.07 5.19 -2.04
C ILE A 180 -10.16 3.87 -2.80
N LEU A 181 -10.07 3.93 -4.11
CA LEU A 181 -9.99 2.77 -5.00
C LEU A 181 -8.54 2.46 -5.35
N PHE A 182 -8.15 1.21 -5.19
CA PHE A 182 -6.84 0.68 -5.57
C PHE A 182 -6.90 -0.84 -5.69
N CYS A 183 -6.05 -1.46 -6.52
CA CYS A 183 -5.92 -2.93 -6.53
C CYS A 183 -4.87 -3.38 -5.51
N SER A 184 -3.74 -2.70 -5.48
CA SER A 184 -2.69 -2.93 -4.51
C SER A 184 -2.01 -1.63 -4.13
N ALA A 185 -1.50 -1.58 -2.91
CA ALA A 185 -0.87 -0.41 -2.32
C ALA A 185 0.39 -0.86 -1.59
N PHE A 186 1.50 -0.22 -1.91
CA PHE A 186 2.83 -0.52 -1.40
C PHE A 186 3.53 0.76 -0.97
N THR A 187 4.47 0.60 -0.04
CA THR A 187 5.56 1.54 0.22
C THR A 187 6.84 0.92 -0.32
N VAL A 188 7.61 1.72 -1.06
CA VAL A 188 8.89 1.31 -1.64
C VAL A 188 9.98 2.26 -1.14
N GLU A 189 11.04 1.72 -0.56
CA GLU A 189 12.17 2.52 -0.06
C GLU A 189 12.76 3.40 -1.18
N ILE A 190 13.12 4.63 -0.82
CA ILE A 190 13.77 5.60 -1.73
C ILE A 190 15.22 5.84 -1.27
N PRO A 191 16.15 6.16 -2.20
CA PRO A 191 15.91 6.54 -3.59
C PRO A 191 15.57 5.37 -4.53
N ILE A 192 14.62 5.59 -5.44
CA ILE A 192 14.48 4.79 -6.66
C ILE A 192 15.34 5.48 -7.72
N LEU A 193 16.44 4.87 -8.11
CA LEU A 193 17.43 5.48 -9.00
C LEU A 193 16.93 5.53 -10.46
N PRO A 194 17.48 6.44 -11.30
CA PRO A 194 17.15 6.52 -12.73
C PRO A 194 17.20 5.17 -13.45
N ASP A 195 18.23 4.36 -13.17
CA ASP A 195 18.43 3.05 -13.80
C ASP A 195 17.31 2.04 -13.47
N ASN A 196 16.54 2.30 -12.41
CA ASN A 196 15.38 1.50 -12.04
C ASN A 196 14.07 2.05 -12.61
N ILE A 197 14.07 3.24 -13.22
CA ILE A 197 12.92 3.79 -13.91
C ILE A 197 12.80 3.14 -15.28
N ILE A 198 11.69 2.45 -15.52
CA ILE A 198 11.37 1.84 -16.81
C ILE A 198 10.83 2.91 -17.76
N ASP A 199 9.86 3.69 -17.29
CA ASP A 199 9.26 4.76 -18.07
C ASP A 199 8.57 5.80 -17.16
N VAL A 200 8.37 7.00 -17.70
CA VAL A 200 7.61 8.07 -17.08
C VAL A 200 6.79 8.77 -18.15
N TYR A 201 5.48 8.86 -18.00
CA TYR A 201 4.60 9.44 -19.02
C TYR A 201 3.32 10.03 -18.43
N GLU A 202 2.66 10.87 -19.23
CA GLU A 202 1.29 11.33 -18.95
C GLU A 202 0.28 10.24 -19.37
N ALA A 203 -0.66 9.92 -18.49
CA ALA A 203 -1.74 9.00 -18.78
C ALA A 203 -2.82 9.69 -19.61
N PHE A 204 -3.18 9.10 -20.74
CA PHE A 204 -4.17 9.67 -21.66
C PHE A 204 -5.63 9.35 -21.28
N SER A 205 -5.85 8.35 -20.42
CA SER A 205 -7.18 7.92 -20.01
C SER A 205 -7.26 7.61 -18.51
N PRO A 206 -8.42 7.82 -17.88
CA PRO A 206 -8.69 7.37 -16.51
C PRO A 206 -8.62 5.83 -16.40
N PRO A 207 -8.57 5.28 -15.17
CA PRO A 207 -8.72 3.86 -14.97
C PRO A 207 -10.10 3.38 -15.48
N ASN A 208 -10.16 2.13 -15.91
CA ASN A 208 -11.38 1.42 -16.21
C ASN A 208 -12.21 1.20 -14.93
N GLU A 209 -13.50 0.93 -15.13
CA GLU A 209 -14.33 0.42 -14.06
C GLU A 209 -13.85 -0.97 -13.64
N PRO A 210 -13.78 -1.26 -12.32
CA PRO A 210 -13.27 -2.54 -11.87
C PRO A 210 -14.31 -3.65 -12.02
N ASP A 211 -13.89 -4.80 -12.56
CA ASP A 211 -14.76 -5.99 -12.71
C ASP A 211 -15.31 -6.48 -11.36
N LYS A 212 -14.48 -6.40 -10.31
CA LYS A 212 -14.82 -6.80 -8.94
C LYS A 212 -14.39 -5.72 -7.98
N LEU A 213 -15.33 -5.33 -7.10
CA LEU A 213 -15.10 -4.33 -6.07
C LEU A 213 -15.26 -4.95 -4.67
N ILE A 214 -14.20 -4.87 -3.88
CA ILE A 214 -14.16 -5.29 -2.49
C ILE A 214 -14.30 -4.06 -1.60
N CYS A 215 -15.37 -3.97 -0.83
CA CYS A 215 -15.62 -2.82 0.06
C CYS A 215 -15.17 -3.12 1.49
N LEU A 216 -14.28 -2.30 2.04
CA LEU A 216 -13.79 -2.44 3.42
C LEU A 216 -14.94 -2.54 4.45
N MET A 217 -15.99 -1.73 4.28
CA MET A 217 -17.13 -1.67 5.20
C MET A 217 -17.91 -2.98 5.29
N ASP A 218 -17.84 -3.83 4.27
CA ASP A 218 -18.54 -5.13 4.28
C ASP A 218 -17.79 -6.16 5.14
N LEU A 219 -16.51 -5.91 5.44
CA LEU A 219 -15.61 -6.86 6.09
C LEU A 219 -15.44 -6.62 7.59
N ILE A 220 -15.85 -5.45 8.09
CA ILE A 220 -15.55 -5.01 9.45
C ILE A 220 -16.80 -4.82 10.30
N SER A 221 -16.62 -4.86 11.61
CA SER A 221 -17.62 -4.43 12.59
C SER A 221 -16.99 -3.35 13.46
N LEU A 222 -17.39 -2.10 13.23
CA LEU A 222 -16.94 -0.99 14.05
C LEU A 222 -17.69 -1.00 15.39
N PRO A 223 -17.02 -0.68 16.51
CA PRO A 223 -17.71 -0.51 17.77
C PRO A 223 -18.77 0.58 17.63
N SER A 224 -19.99 0.26 18.07
CA SER A 224 -21.08 1.24 18.17
C SER A 224 -20.63 2.34 19.14
N PHE A 225 -20.24 3.49 18.62
CA PHE A 225 -20.15 4.68 19.47
C PHE A 225 -21.60 5.06 19.80
N GLY A 226 -21.98 4.87 21.07
CA GLY A 226 -23.26 5.37 21.56
C GLY A 226 -23.37 6.84 21.21
N SER A 227 -24.40 7.16 20.42
CA SER A 227 -24.85 8.52 20.12
C SER A 227 -25.24 9.26 21.40
#